data_AF-A0A6V7HB13-F1
#
_entry.id   AF-A0A6V7HB13-F1
#
_cell.length_a   1.000
_cell.length_b   1.000
_cell.length_c   1.000
_cell.angle_alpha   90.00
_cell.angle_beta   90.00
_cell.angle_gamma   90.00
#
_symmetry.space_group_name_H-M   'P 1'
#
loop_
_entity.id
_entity.type
_entity.pdbx_description
1 polymer ?
#
loop_
_entity_poly.entity_id
_entity_poly.type
_entity_poly.pdbx_seq_one_letter_code
_entity_poly.pdbx_strand_id
1 'polypeptide(L)'
;MPLEEKRKYYKGSVIALDQIPTWVEYWTKNKGTIGVTNLEKAEKVDEEVGKKISIWQGDITSLEIDAIVNAANSSLLGGGGVDGAIHKAAGPNLKKECATLGGCRVGEAKITGGYMLPAKLGPQGEKPEKLKECYENSLTVARENQLRTIAFPCISTGIYGYPQRPAAKVALSTVKKFLLDNKDS
;
A
#
# COMPACT_ATOMS: atom_id res chain seq x y z
N MET A 1 -11.00 17.28 8.78
CA MET A 1 -10.02 18.01 9.62
C MET A 1 -8.90 18.46 8.71
N PRO A 2 -8.51 19.75 8.74
CA PRO A 2 -7.31 20.25 8.04
C PRO A 2 -6.06 19.42 8.38
N LEU A 3 -5.11 19.32 7.47
CA LEU A 3 -3.94 18.45 7.63
C LEU A 3 -3.08 18.87 8.83
N GLU A 4 -2.93 20.18 9.04
CA GLU A 4 -2.18 20.79 10.14
C GLU A 4 -2.77 20.43 11.51
N GLU A 5 -4.10 20.33 11.60
CA GLU A 5 -4.78 19.89 12.81
C GLU A 5 -4.66 18.38 12.99
N LYS A 6 -4.76 17.61 11.90
CA LYS A 6 -4.61 16.15 11.91
C LYS A 6 -3.23 15.73 12.39
N ARG A 7 -2.18 16.46 11.98
CA ARG A 7 -0.78 16.24 12.38
C ARG A 7 -0.55 16.24 13.89
N LYS A 8 -1.39 16.95 14.67
CA LYS A 8 -1.30 16.97 16.14
C LYS A 8 -1.64 15.62 16.79
N TYR A 9 -2.32 14.74 16.06
CA TYR A 9 -2.75 13.43 16.55
C TYR A 9 -1.85 12.28 16.09
N TYR A 10 -0.88 12.55 15.22
CA TYR A 10 0.03 11.52 14.73
C TYR A 10 0.94 11.02 15.84
N LYS A 11 1.22 9.72 15.82
CA LYS A 11 2.13 9.08 16.74
C LYS A 11 3.40 8.71 16.01
N GLY A 12 4.52 9.28 16.42
CA GLY A 12 5.84 8.98 15.87
C GLY A 12 6.27 9.90 14.71
N SER A 13 7.33 9.48 14.01
CA SER A 13 7.86 10.18 12.84
C SER A 13 6.91 10.06 11.65
N VAL A 14 6.88 11.11 10.82
CA VAL A 14 6.01 11.21 9.65
C VAL A 14 6.88 11.43 8.42
N ILE A 15 6.59 10.70 7.35
CA ILE A 15 7.24 10.83 6.05
C ILE A 15 6.21 11.39 5.06
N ALA A 16 6.44 12.61 4.61
CA ALA A 16 5.61 13.25 3.60
C ALA A 16 5.92 12.71 2.20
N LEU A 17 4.95 12.82 1.29
CA LEU A 17 5.07 12.31 -0.08
C LEU A 17 6.28 12.88 -0.84
N ASP A 18 6.62 14.16 -0.63
CA ASP A 18 7.74 14.84 -1.29
C ASP A 18 9.12 14.31 -0.88
N GLN A 19 9.20 13.55 0.22
CA GLN A 19 10.42 12.87 0.65
C GLN A 19 10.59 11.49 0.00
N ILE A 20 9.60 11.03 -0.77
CA ILE A 20 9.59 9.70 -1.39
C ILE A 20 9.91 9.86 -2.87
N PRO A 21 11.09 9.41 -3.35
CA PRO A 21 11.42 9.51 -4.75
C PRO A 21 10.52 8.60 -5.58
N THR A 22 10.13 9.06 -6.75
CA THR A 22 9.54 8.24 -7.82
C THR A 22 10.54 7.19 -8.29
N TRP A 23 10.07 6.18 -9.01
CA TRP A 23 10.91 5.14 -9.58
C TRP A 23 11.93 5.73 -10.56
N VAL A 24 11.54 6.75 -11.34
CA VAL A 24 12.45 7.43 -12.28
C VAL A 24 13.61 8.10 -11.54
N GLU A 25 13.32 8.82 -10.45
CA GLU A 25 14.34 9.49 -9.63
C GLU A 25 15.24 8.48 -8.91
N TYR A 26 14.62 7.46 -8.30
CA TYR A 26 15.34 6.39 -7.63
C TYR A 26 16.26 5.65 -8.61
N TRP A 27 15.75 5.26 -9.78
CA TRP A 27 16.53 4.58 -10.80
C TRP A 27 17.69 5.42 -11.30
N THR A 28 17.44 6.69 -11.61
CA THR A 28 18.49 7.62 -12.10
C THR A 28 19.64 7.72 -11.11
N LYS A 29 19.34 7.78 -9.81
CA LYS A 29 20.34 7.87 -8.74
C LYS A 29 21.05 6.53 -8.47
N ASN A 30 20.37 5.40 -8.60
CA ASN A 30 20.85 4.10 -8.09
C ASN A 30 21.17 3.05 -9.17
N LYS A 31 20.95 3.32 -10.46
CA LYS A 31 21.18 2.34 -11.54
C LYS A 31 22.59 1.73 -11.59
N GLY A 32 23.60 2.42 -11.05
CA GLY A 32 24.97 1.92 -10.97
C GLY A 32 25.23 0.89 -9.86
N THR A 33 24.33 0.78 -8.88
CA THR A 33 24.47 -0.13 -7.72
C THR A 33 23.41 -1.22 -7.68
N ILE A 34 22.32 -1.07 -8.44
CA ILE A 34 21.31 -2.12 -8.59
C ILE A 34 21.93 -3.28 -9.38
N GLY A 35 21.94 -4.46 -8.78
CA GLY A 35 22.40 -5.70 -9.43
C GLY A 35 21.45 -6.11 -10.54
N VAL A 36 21.58 -5.50 -11.73
CA VAL A 36 20.77 -5.87 -12.89
C VAL A 36 21.46 -6.98 -13.65
N THR A 37 20.90 -8.18 -13.57
CA THR A 37 21.25 -9.25 -14.49
C THR A 37 20.34 -9.12 -15.71
N ASN A 38 20.85 -8.51 -16.78
CA ASN A 38 20.22 -8.47 -18.12
C ASN A 38 19.24 -7.29 -18.39
N LEU A 39 19.74 -6.05 -18.37
CA LEU A 39 19.00 -4.83 -18.76
C LEU A 39 18.38 -4.91 -20.15
N GLU A 40 19.04 -5.58 -21.09
CA GLU A 40 18.60 -5.68 -22.49
C GLU A 40 17.31 -6.49 -22.65
N LYS A 41 17.03 -7.39 -21.69
CA LYS A 41 15.78 -8.16 -21.61
C LYS A 41 14.73 -7.53 -20.70
N ALA A 42 15.06 -6.41 -20.04
CA ALA A 42 14.10 -5.71 -19.21
C ALA A 42 13.03 -5.08 -20.11
N GLU A 43 11.77 -5.28 -19.74
CA GLU A 43 10.67 -4.64 -20.43
C GLU A 43 10.77 -3.13 -20.26
N LYS A 44 10.69 -2.39 -21.37
CA LYS A 44 10.59 -0.93 -21.32
C LYS A 44 9.25 -0.55 -20.70
N VAL A 45 9.28 0.19 -19.60
CA VAL A 45 8.08 0.75 -18.97
C VAL A 45 7.95 2.20 -19.41
N ASP A 46 6.73 2.62 -19.68
CA ASP A 46 6.39 4.02 -19.95
C ASP A 46 6.91 4.92 -18.81
N GLU A 47 7.64 5.97 -19.16
CA GLU A 47 8.22 6.90 -18.18
C GLU A 47 7.13 7.57 -17.32
N GLU A 48 5.95 7.82 -17.89
CA GLU A 48 4.81 8.40 -17.17
C GLU A 48 4.26 7.44 -16.12
N VAL A 49 4.32 6.13 -16.37
CA VAL A 49 4.02 5.11 -15.33
C VAL A 49 5.13 5.10 -14.27
N GLY A 50 6.39 5.23 -14.67
CA GLY A 50 7.52 5.31 -13.75
C GLY A 50 7.47 6.51 -12.80
N LYS A 51 6.92 7.65 -13.24
CA LYS A 51 6.71 8.86 -12.42
C LYS A 51 5.59 8.69 -11.38
N LYS A 52 4.72 7.69 -11.53
CA LYS A 52 3.58 7.42 -10.63
C LYS A 52 3.84 6.29 -9.62
N ILE A 53 4.99 5.65 -9.68
CA ILE A 53 5.36 4.53 -8.79
C ILE A 53 6.56 4.92 -7.95
N SER A 54 6.58 4.52 -6.69
CA SER A 54 7.75 4.59 -5.81
C SER A 54 8.03 3.22 -5.19
N ILE A 55 9.30 2.93 -4.92
CA ILE A 55 9.70 1.84 -4.04
C ILE A 55 10.27 2.48 -2.78
N TRP A 56 9.73 2.12 -1.63
CA TRP A 56 10.09 2.70 -0.35
C TRP A 56 10.22 1.61 0.70
N GLN A 57 11.25 1.74 1.54
CA GLN A 57 11.51 0.82 2.65
C GLN A 57 11.39 1.58 3.96
N GLY A 58 10.43 1.19 4.79
CA GLY A 58 10.21 1.78 6.11
C GLY A 58 8.91 1.31 6.75
N ASP A 59 8.51 1.97 7.83
CA ASP A 59 7.25 1.72 8.51
C ASP A 59 6.08 2.40 7.78
N ILE A 60 5.23 1.62 7.12
CA ILE A 60 4.09 2.13 6.35
C ILE A 60 3.14 3.04 7.17
N THR A 61 3.11 2.89 8.49
CA THR A 61 2.25 3.71 9.38
C THR A 61 2.71 5.17 9.48
N SER A 62 3.94 5.48 9.03
CA SER A 62 4.51 6.83 9.03
C SER A 62 4.17 7.66 7.79
N LEU A 63 3.60 7.06 6.73
CA LEU A 63 3.40 7.71 5.45
C LEU A 63 2.21 8.69 5.48
N GLU A 64 2.47 9.98 5.26
CA GLU A 64 1.45 11.01 5.08
C GLU A 64 0.99 11.05 3.61
N ILE A 65 0.12 10.10 3.29
CA ILE A 65 -0.50 9.90 1.97
C ILE A 65 -2.01 9.66 2.15
N ASP A 66 -2.77 9.52 1.06
CA ASP A 66 -4.22 9.37 1.16
C ASP A 66 -4.63 8.03 1.77
N ALA A 67 -3.99 6.92 1.37
CA ALA A 67 -4.28 5.59 1.92
C ALA A 67 -3.04 4.70 2.09
N ILE A 68 -3.05 3.89 3.16
CA ILE A 68 -2.17 2.72 3.30
C ILE A 68 -3.02 1.46 3.32
N VAL A 69 -2.58 0.41 2.65
CA VAL A 69 -3.28 -0.88 2.63
C VAL A 69 -2.88 -1.72 3.84
N ASN A 70 -3.85 -2.40 4.45
CA ASN A 70 -3.58 -3.33 5.53
C ASN A 70 -3.58 -4.77 5.01
N ALA A 71 -2.50 -5.51 5.24
CA ALA A 71 -2.50 -6.95 5.07
C ALA A 71 -3.19 -7.56 6.31
N ALA A 72 -4.53 -7.59 6.27
CA ALA A 72 -5.38 -8.03 7.37
C ALA A 72 -5.97 -9.42 7.14
N ASN A 73 -6.21 -10.11 8.25
CA ASN A 73 -6.99 -11.34 8.27
C ASN A 73 -8.50 -11.05 8.11
N SER A 74 -9.29 -12.09 7.82
CA SER A 74 -10.72 -11.96 7.52
C SER A 74 -11.58 -11.38 8.66
N SER A 75 -11.09 -11.40 9.91
CA SER A 75 -11.83 -10.82 11.05
C SER A 75 -11.79 -9.30 11.07
N LEU A 76 -10.75 -8.67 10.50
CA LEU A 76 -10.46 -7.24 10.58
C LEU A 76 -10.20 -6.69 12.00
N LEU A 77 -10.05 -7.57 13.00
CA LEU A 77 -9.92 -7.18 14.41
C LEU A 77 -8.46 -7.01 14.87
N GLY A 78 -7.54 -6.92 13.92
CA GLY A 78 -6.10 -6.82 14.12
C GLY A 78 -5.40 -8.18 14.21
N GLY A 79 -4.09 -8.14 14.47
CA GLY A 79 -3.22 -9.30 14.49
C GLY A 79 -1.77 -8.93 14.81
N GLY A 80 -0.83 -9.74 14.32
CA GLY A 80 0.60 -9.43 14.34
C GLY A 80 1.06 -8.71 13.07
N GLY A 81 2.38 -8.56 12.89
CA GLY A 81 2.95 -7.98 11.66
C GLY A 81 2.49 -6.56 11.37
N VAL A 82 2.26 -6.25 10.09
CA VAL A 82 1.83 -4.91 9.65
C VAL A 82 0.42 -4.56 10.16
N ASP A 83 -0.46 -5.55 10.29
CA ASP A 83 -1.82 -5.38 10.83
C ASP A 83 -1.77 -4.89 12.28
N GLY A 84 -0.96 -5.54 13.11
CA GLY A 84 -0.72 -5.11 14.49
C GLY A 84 -0.12 -3.72 14.59
N ALA A 85 0.84 -3.39 13.72
CA ALA A 85 1.46 -2.06 13.68
C ALA A 85 0.44 -0.97 13.32
N ILE A 86 -0.39 -1.21 12.29
CA ILE A 86 -1.47 -0.32 11.85
C ILE A 86 -2.50 -0.12 12.97
N HIS A 87 -2.99 -1.19 13.61
CA HIS A 87 -3.96 -1.07 14.71
C HIS A 87 -3.38 -0.31 15.91
N LYS A 88 -2.10 -0.53 16.23
CA LYS A 88 -1.43 0.19 17.31
C LYS A 88 -1.29 1.69 16.99
N ALA A 89 -0.93 2.03 15.76
CA ALA A 89 -0.73 3.41 15.33
C ALA A 89 -2.06 4.18 15.17
N ALA A 90 -3.06 3.57 14.52
CA ALA A 90 -4.39 4.15 14.34
C ALA A 90 -5.17 4.28 15.66
N GLY A 91 -4.91 3.36 16.59
CA GLY A 91 -5.51 3.27 17.91
C GLY A 91 -6.91 2.66 17.95
N PRO A 92 -7.59 2.73 19.12
CA PRO A 92 -8.72 1.86 19.42
C PRO A 92 -9.94 2.09 18.55
N ASN A 93 -10.10 3.29 18.00
CA ASN A 93 -11.26 3.60 17.16
C ASN A 93 -11.23 2.87 15.81
N LEU A 94 -10.04 2.52 15.30
CA LEU A 94 -9.94 1.67 14.10
C LEU A 94 -10.60 0.32 14.34
N LYS A 95 -10.27 -0.33 15.47
CA LYS A 95 -10.85 -1.63 15.82
C LYS A 95 -12.37 -1.55 15.99
N LYS A 96 -12.88 -0.42 16.52
CA LYS A 96 -14.34 -0.19 16.68
C LYS A 96 -15.05 -0.11 15.32
N GLU A 97 -14.48 0.60 14.35
CA GLU A 97 -15.04 0.67 13.00
C GLU A 97 -14.90 -0.67 12.26
N CYS A 98 -13.75 -1.34 12.35
CA CYS A 98 -13.62 -2.68 11.75
C CYS A 98 -14.68 -3.67 12.26
N ALA A 99 -15.06 -3.57 13.55
CA ALA A 99 -16.11 -4.40 14.13
C ALA A 99 -17.51 -4.15 13.52
N THR A 100 -17.77 -2.96 12.96
CA THR A 100 -19.05 -2.67 12.29
C THR A 100 -19.10 -3.18 10.85
N LEU A 101 -17.95 -3.52 10.26
CA LEU A 101 -17.85 -3.98 8.87
C LEU A 101 -18.29 -5.44 8.67
N GLY A 102 -18.40 -6.24 9.74
CA GLY A 102 -18.79 -7.66 9.64
C GLY A 102 -17.74 -8.56 8.96
N GLY A 103 -16.45 -8.25 9.11
CA GLY A 103 -15.35 -8.99 8.48
C GLY A 103 -15.08 -8.56 7.03
N CYS A 104 -14.05 -9.13 6.40
CA CYS A 104 -13.78 -8.96 4.96
C CYS A 104 -13.55 -10.33 4.31
N ARG A 105 -14.23 -10.57 3.18
CA ARG A 105 -14.00 -11.81 2.42
C ARG A 105 -12.61 -11.76 1.78
N VAL A 106 -12.07 -12.94 1.52
CA VAL A 106 -10.76 -13.05 0.86
C VAL A 106 -10.82 -12.42 -0.52
N GLY A 107 -9.84 -11.58 -0.83
CA GLY A 107 -9.75 -10.85 -2.09
C GLY A 107 -10.68 -9.64 -2.14
N GLU A 108 -11.61 -9.45 -1.20
CA GLU A 108 -12.40 -8.23 -1.09
C GLU A 108 -11.62 -7.10 -0.43
N ALA A 109 -12.22 -5.91 -0.52
CA ALA A 109 -11.62 -4.68 -0.08
C ALA A 109 -12.63 -3.81 0.70
N LYS A 110 -12.26 -3.33 1.89
CA LYS A 110 -13.05 -2.36 2.67
C LYS A 110 -12.18 -1.20 3.12
N ILE A 111 -12.71 0.01 3.02
CA ILE A 111 -12.06 1.24 3.48
C ILE A 111 -12.57 1.63 4.87
N THR A 112 -11.67 2.12 5.71
CA THR A 112 -12.02 2.71 7.01
C THR A 112 -11.37 4.08 7.19
N GLY A 113 -11.74 4.78 8.26
CA GLY A 113 -10.95 5.90 8.76
C GLY A 113 -9.51 5.48 9.08
N GLY A 114 -8.58 6.44 8.96
CA GLY A 114 -7.18 6.29 9.38
C GLY A 114 -6.94 6.60 10.85
N TYR A 115 -7.87 7.32 11.48
CA TYR A 115 -7.77 7.75 12.88
C TYR A 115 -6.48 8.52 13.17
N MET A 116 -5.63 8.00 14.06
CA MET A 116 -4.35 8.62 14.41
C MET A 116 -3.25 8.38 13.36
N LEU A 117 -3.54 7.65 12.27
CA LEU A 117 -2.63 7.51 11.14
C LEU A 117 -2.60 8.78 10.27
N PRO A 118 -1.43 9.09 9.67
CA PRO A 118 -1.34 10.09 8.62
C PRO A 118 -2.19 9.76 7.39
N ALA A 119 -2.37 8.50 7.05
CA ALA A 119 -3.19 8.03 5.93
C ALA A 119 -4.58 7.50 6.33
N LYS A 120 -5.52 7.40 5.38
CA LYS A 120 -6.72 6.54 5.52
C LYS A 120 -6.30 5.07 5.47
N LEU A 121 -7.14 4.17 5.97
CA LEU A 121 -6.86 2.75 5.85
C LEU A 121 -7.60 2.15 4.66
N GLY A 122 -6.81 1.80 3.66
CA GLY A 122 -7.22 1.07 2.48
C GLY A 122 -7.34 -0.43 2.72
N PRO A 123 -7.55 -1.22 1.66
CA PRO A 123 -8.32 -2.44 1.81
C PRO A 123 -7.66 -3.63 2.49
N GLN A 124 -8.49 -4.59 2.90
CA GLN A 124 -8.16 -5.65 3.84
C GLN A 124 -8.39 -7.02 3.21
N GLY A 125 -7.34 -7.79 2.96
CA GLY A 125 -7.47 -9.15 2.44
C GLY A 125 -6.14 -9.88 2.33
N GLU A 126 -6.09 -11.12 2.82
CA GLU A 126 -4.89 -11.94 2.81
C GLU A 126 -5.20 -13.37 2.35
N LYS A 127 -4.77 -13.71 1.12
CA LYS A 127 -4.40 -15.07 0.71
C LYS A 127 -3.42 -15.05 -0.47
N PRO A 128 -2.35 -15.87 -0.44
CA PRO A 128 -1.49 -16.22 -1.58
C PRO A 128 -2.16 -16.29 -2.96
N GLU A 129 -3.20 -17.10 -3.06
CA GLU A 129 -3.90 -17.44 -4.31
C GLU A 129 -4.72 -16.27 -4.85
N LYS A 130 -4.97 -15.25 -4.02
CA LYS A 130 -5.82 -14.10 -4.30
C LYS A 130 -5.05 -12.77 -4.24
N LEU A 131 -3.71 -12.85 -4.25
CA LEU A 131 -2.83 -11.69 -4.11
C LEU A 131 -3.12 -10.63 -5.18
N LYS A 132 -3.38 -11.07 -6.42
CA LYS A 132 -3.75 -10.19 -7.53
C LYS A 132 -5.04 -9.43 -7.23
N GLU A 133 -6.12 -10.11 -6.82
CA GLU A 133 -7.39 -9.45 -6.50
C GLU A 133 -7.23 -8.46 -5.33
N CYS A 134 -6.37 -8.75 -4.34
CA CYS A 134 -6.09 -7.81 -3.26
C CYS A 134 -5.55 -6.47 -3.79
N TYR A 135 -4.62 -6.47 -4.76
CA TYR A 135 -4.13 -5.24 -5.38
C TYR A 135 -5.20 -4.58 -6.25
N GLU A 136 -5.88 -5.32 -7.12
CA GLU A 136 -6.90 -4.77 -8.04
C GLU A 136 -8.06 -4.10 -7.29
N ASN A 137 -8.59 -4.76 -6.26
CA ASN A 137 -9.68 -4.22 -5.46
C ASN A 137 -9.23 -3.08 -4.57
N SER A 138 -7.99 -3.10 -4.08
CA SER A 138 -7.42 -1.96 -3.34
C SER A 138 -7.32 -0.70 -4.18
N LEU A 139 -6.79 -0.83 -5.39
CA LEU A 139 -6.67 0.28 -6.35
C LEU A 139 -8.04 0.78 -6.79
N THR A 140 -9.00 -0.13 -7.00
CA THR A 140 -10.39 0.21 -7.35
C THR A 140 -11.05 1.03 -6.26
N VAL A 141 -10.98 0.59 -5.00
CA VAL A 141 -11.54 1.32 -3.86
C VAL A 141 -10.87 2.69 -3.69
N ALA A 142 -9.54 2.78 -3.87
CA ALA A 142 -8.83 4.06 -3.82
C ALA A 142 -9.37 5.04 -4.88
N ARG A 143 -9.53 4.58 -6.11
CA ARG A 143 -10.08 5.37 -7.23
C ARG A 143 -11.52 5.80 -6.96
N GLU A 144 -12.39 4.90 -6.52
CA GLU A 144 -13.79 5.19 -6.19
C GLU A 144 -13.93 6.24 -5.07
N ASN A 145 -12.96 6.28 -4.15
CA ASN A 145 -12.89 7.25 -3.07
C ASN A 145 -12.05 8.49 -3.41
N GLN A 146 -11.68 8.68 -4.68
CA GLN A 146 -10.91 9.81 -5.21
C GLN A 146 -9.58 10.03 -4.46
N LEU A 147 -8.95 8.95 -4.02
CA LEU A 147 -7.63 8.97 -3.40
C LEU A 147 -6.57 9.01 -4.49
N ARG A 148 -5.56 9.87 -4.33
CA ARG A 148 -4.51 10.09 -5.32
C ARG A 148 -3.21 9.36 -4.99
N THR A 149 -3.05 8.91 -3.75
CA THR A 149 -1.86 8.22 -3.28
C THR A 149 -2.20 7.01 -2.42
N ILE A 150 -1.56 5.87 -2.70
CA ILE A 150 -1.78 4.62 -1.99
C ILE A 150 -0.46 3.87 -1.80
N ALA A 151 -0.20 3.36 -0.61
CA ALA A 151 0.94 2.50 -0.33
C ALA A 151 0.50 1.08 0.03
N PHE A 152 1.26 0.10 -0.45
CA PHE A 152 1.04 -1.32 -0.21
C PHE A 152 2.18 -1.92 0.62
N PRO A 153 1.89 -2.71 1.67
CA PRO A 153 2.90 -3.57 2.27
C PRO A 153 3.15 -4.79 1.36
N CYS A 154 4.14 -5.63 1.72
CA CYS A 154 4.35 -6.91 1.06
C CYS A 154 3.26 -7.93 1.46
N ILE A 155 2.06 -7.81 0.88
CA ILE A 155 0.89 -8.62 1.21
C ILE A 155 1.22 -10.12 1.07
N SER A 156 0.80 -10.92 2.05
CA SER A 156 0.96 -12.39 2.10
C SER A 156 2.40 -12.93 2.21
N THR A 157 3.46 -12.10 2.22
CA THR A 157 4.85 -12.60 2.31
C THR A 157 5.37 -12.76 3.74
N GLY A 158 4.57 -12.42 4.74
CA GLY A 158 4.88 -12.60 6.17
C GLY A 158 4.45 -13.98 6.67
N ILE A 159 3.58 -14.02 7.69
CA ILE A 159 3.07 -15.24 8.33
C ILE A 159 2.40 -16.20 7.31
N TYR A 160 1.81 -15.67 6.23
CA TYR A 160 1.17 -16.46 5.18
C TYR A 160 2.14 -17.14 4.19
N GLY A 161 3.44 -16.81 4.25
CA GLY A 161 4.49 -17.59 3.58
C GLY A 161 4.53 -17.49 2.05
N TYR A 162 3.89 -16.50 1.41
CA TYR A 162 4.01 -16.34 -0.04
C TYR A 162 5.45 -16.04 -0.44
N PRO A 163 6.04 -16.77 -1.41
CA PRO A 163 7.40 -16.51 -1.85
C PRO A 163 7.58 -15.07 -2.37
N GLN A 164 8.55 -14.33 -1.80
CA GLN A 164 8.73 -12.89 -2.04
C GLN A 164 8.89 -12.53 -3.52
N ARG A 165 9.70 -13.28 -4.27
CA ARG A 165 9.96 -13.01 -5.71
C ARG A 165 8.69 -13.14 -6.56
N PRO A 166 7.94 -14.26 -6.49
CA PRO A 166 6.60 -14.34 -7.09
C PRO A 166 5.65 -13.23 -6.63
N ALA A 167 5.59 -12.88 -5.34
CA ALA A 167 4.69 -11.82 -4.86
C ALA A 167 5.01 -10.47 -5.49
N ALA A 168 6.29 -10.11 -5.56
CA ALA A 168 6.74 -8.87 -6.19
C ALA A 168 6.33 -8.81 -7.68
N LYS A 169 6.42 -9.93 -8.40
CA LYS A 169 5.96 -10.00 -9.80
C LYS A 169 4.47 -9.76 -9.92
N VAL A 170 3.65 -10.36 -9.04
CA VAL A 170 2.20 -10.14 -9.02
C VAL A 170 1.87 -8.69 -8.71
N ALA A 171 2.49 -8.11 -7.67
CA ALA A 171 2.28 -6.72 -7.29
C ALA A 171 2.61 -5.75 -8.43
N LEU A 172 3.83 -5.84 -8.99
CA LEU A 172 4.31 -4.95 -10.04
C LEU A 172 3.48 -5.08 -11.32
N SER A 173 3.18 -6.31 -11.77
CA SER A 173 2.37 -6.51 -12.99
C SER A 173 0.94 -5.99 -12.83
N THR A 174 0.35 -6.16 -11.65
CA THR A 174 -1.03 -5.71 -11.36
C THR A 174 -1.10 -4.19 -11.31
N VAL A 175 -0.19 -3.54 -10.56
CA VAL A 175 -0.13 -2.07 -10.44
C VAL A 175 0.17 -1.43 -11.80
N LYS A 176 1.14 -1.97 -12.55
CA LYS A 176 1.46 -1.51 -13.91
C LYS A 176 0.24 -1.57 -14.81
N LYS A 177 -0.46 -2.71 -14.85
CA LYS A 177 -1.66 -2.88 -15.67
C LYS A 177 -2.72 -1.86 -15.29
N PHE A 178 -3.00 -1.69 -13.99
CA PHE A 178 -3.98 -0.72 -13.51
C PHE A 178 -3.65 0.71 -13.96
N LEU A 179 -2.40 1.14 -13.86
CA LEU A 179 -1.98 2.48 -14.29
C LEU A 179 -2.07 2.69 -15.81
N LEU A 180 -1.79 1.66 -16.60
CA LEU A 180 -1.94 1.71 -18.07
C LEU A 180 -3.40 1.81 -18.48
N ASP A 181 -4.28 1.11 -17.78
CA ASP A 181 -5.73 1.11 -18.02
C ASP A 181 -6.41 2.40 -17.48
N ASN A 182 -5.75 3.15 -16.59
CA ASN A 182 -6.29 4.34 -15.91
C ASN A 182 -5.30 5.53 -15.94
N LYS A 183 -5.00 6.04 -17.15
CA LYS A 183 -3.97 7.07 -17.33
C LYS A 183 -4.23 8.39 -16.59
N ASP A 184 -5.48 8.71 -16.31
CA ASP A 184 -5.89 9.93 -15.58
C ASP A 184 -5.86 9.77 -14.06
N SER A 185 -5.63 8.55 -13.55
CA SER A 185 -5.49 8.24 -12.12
C SER A 185 -4.10 8.54 -11.58
#